data_AF-A0A200IJX4-F1
#
_entry.id   AF-A0A200IJX4-F1
#
_cell.length_a   1.000
_cell.length_b   1.000
_cell.length_c   1.000
_cell.angle_alpha   90.00
_cell.angle_beta   90.00
_cell.angle_gamma   90.00
#
_symmetry.space_group_name_H-M   'P 1'
#
loop_
_entity.id
_entity.type
_entity.pdbx_description
1 polymer ?
#
loop_
_entity_poly.entity_id
_entity_poly.type
_entity_poly.pdbx_seq_one_letter_code
_entity_poly.pdbx_strand_id
1 'polypeptide(L)' 'MKYTLSQELLIHDLIKEKIRSLHDQLNDRKKPFTETQRDLSTRELQSYQELIYQNHLNRTMKVR' A
#
# COMPACT_ATOMS: atom_id res chain seq x y z
N MET A 1 -8.53 3.35 -16.47
CA MET A 1 -9.86 3.37 -15.82
C MET A 1 -9.95 4.59 -14.93
N LYS A 2 -11.06 5.35 -14.95
CA LYS A 2 -11.29 6.45 -14.00
C LYS A 2 -12.13 5.92 -12.84
N TYR A 3 -11.53 5.79 -11.66
CA TYR A 3 -12.26 5.47 -10.43
C TYR A 3 -13.16 6.65 -10.03
N THR A 4 -14.28 6.38 -9.38
CA THR A 4 -15.09 7.41 -8.69
C THR A 4 -14.37 7.88 -7.42
N LEU A 5 -14.74 9.05 -6.88
CA LEU A 5 -14.14 9.55 -5.63
C LEU A 5 -14.28 8.55 -4.47
N SER A 6 -15.45 7.92 -4.33
CA SER A 6 -15.69 6.90 -3.30
C SER A 6 -14.79 5.68 -3.48
N GLN A 7 -14.57 5.25 -4.74
CA GLN A 7 -13.63 4.16 -5.04
C GLN A 7 -12.18 4.58 -4.74
N GLU A 8 -11.79 5.82 -5.01
CA GLU A 8 -10.45 6.32 -4.70
C GLU A 8 -10.19 6.38 -3.19
N LEU A 9 -11.18 6.79 -2.41
CA LEU A 9 -11.14 6.76 -0.95
C LEU A 9 -11.02 5.34 -0.41
N LEU A 10 -11.87 4.43 -0.91
CA LEU A 10 -11.81 3.01 -0.52
C LEU A 10 -10.46 2.37 -0.86
N ILE A 11 -9.92 2.64 -2.06
CA ILE A 11 -8.60 2.17 -2.47
C ILE A 11 -7.54 2.69 -1.51
N HIS A 12 -7.58 3.98 -1.16
CA HIS A 12 -6.63 4.57 -0.22
C HIS A 12 -6.68 3.91 1.17
N ASP A 13 -7.87 3.64 1.69
CA ASP A 13 -8.03 3.04 3.03
C ASP A 13 -7.54 1.59 3.05
N LEU A 14 -7.92 0.80 2.04
CA LEU A 14 -7.45 -0.58 1.88
C LEU A 14 -5.92 -0.67 1.75
N ILE A 15 -5.31 0.24 0.98
CA ILE A 15 -3.85 0.28 0.84
C ILE A 15 -3.17 0.64 2.17
N LYS A 16 -3.71 1.59 2.92
CA LYS A 16 -3.16 1.96 4.24
C LYS A 16 -3.18 0.78 5.22
N GLU A 17 -4.28 0.03 5.27
CA GLU A 17 -4.37 -1.16 6.12
C GLU A 17 -3.33 -2.21 5.72
N LYS A 18 -3.17 -2.44 4.42
CA LYS A 18 -2.23 -3.43 3.91
C LYS A 18 -0.77 -3.03 4.14
N ILE A 19 -0.40 -1.76 3.95
CA ILE A 19 0.92 -1.22 4.29
C ILE A 19 1.21 -1.42 5.77
N ARG A 20 0.25 -1.10 6.64
CA ARG A 20 0.39 -1.27 8.09
C ARG A 20 0.63 -2.73 8.46
N SER A 21 -0.18 -3.64 7.91
CA SER A 21 -0.02 -5.07 8.14
C SER A 21 1.35 -5.59 7.68
N LEU A 22 1.85 -5.13 6.52
CA LEU A 22 3.17 -5.52 6.02
C LEU A 22 4.30 -4.98 6.91
N HIS A 23 4.20 -3.74 7.39
CA HIS A 23 5.14 -3.20 8.36
C HIS A 23 5.13 -3.98 9.67
N ASP A 24 3.96 -4.31 10.21
CA ASP A 24 3.85 -5.07 11.45
C ASP A 24 4.47 -6.46 11.29
N GLN A 25 4.23 -7.13 10.16
CA GLN A 25 4.81 -8.43 9.85
C GLN A 25 6.33 -8.38 9.65
N LEU A 26 6.84 -7.38 8.92
CA LEU A 26 8.28 -7.21 8.68
C LEU A 26 9.05 -6.91 9.97
N ASN A 27 8.42 -6.23 10.92
CA ASN A 27 9.00 -5.85 12.20
C ASN A 27 8.71 -6.87 13.34
N ASP A 28 7.94 -7.93 13.07
CA ASP A 28 7.62 -8.94 14.07
C ASP A 28 8.86 -9.76 14.44
N ARG A 29 9.41 -9.46 15.62
CA ARG A 29 10.58 -10.17 16.18
C ARG A 29 10.23 -11.57 16.68
N LYS A 30 8.96 -11.89 16.93
CA LYS A 30 8.51 -13.21 17.40
C LYS A 30 8.43 -14.22 16.26
N LYS A 31 8.12 -13.76 15.05
CA LYS A 31 8.04 -14.60 13.85
C LYS A 31 8.83 -13.97 12.71
N PRO A 32 10.16 -13.97 12.79
CA PRO A 32 10.99 -13.35 11.77
C PRO A 32 10.77 -14.04 10.42
N PHE A 33 10.57 -13.23 9.39
CA PHE A 33 10.52 -13.72 8.03
C PHE A 33 11.84 -14.33 7.59
N THR A 34 11.74 -15.38 6.76
CA THR A 34 12.88 -15.84 5.98
C THR A 34 13.32 -14.75 5.01
N GLU A 35 14.55 -14.85 4.49
CA GLU A 35 15.07 -13.88 3.53
C GLU A 35 14.16 -13.72 2.31
N THR A 36 13.65 -14.83 1.76
CA THR A 36 12.69 -14.82 0.65
C THR A 36 11.36 -14.15 1.03
N GLN A 37 10.83 -14.43 2.23
CA GLN A 37 9.59 -13.79 2.70
C GLN A 37 9.77 -12.28 2.90
N ARG A 38 10.95 -11.86 3.38
CA ARG A 38 11.30 -10.46 3.55
C ARG A 38 11.42 -9.74 2.20
N ASP A 39 12.10 -10.33 1.22
CA ASP A 39 12.22 -9.76 -0.13
C ASP A 39 10.84 -9.62 -0.80
N LEU A 40 10.03 -10.68 -0.79
CA LEU A 40 8.66 -10.65 -1.33
C LEU A 40 7.80 -9.57 -0.66
N SER A 41 7.81 -9.51 0.67
CA SER A 41 7.01 -8.54 1.44
C SER A 41 7.50 -7.11 1.23
N THR A 42 8.80 -6.91 1.02
CA THR A 42 9.38 -5.59 0.71
C THR A 42 8.95 -5.11 -0.67
N ARG A 43 8.97 -5.99 -1.69
CA ARG A 43 8.47 -5.66 -3.03
C ARG A 43 6.97 -5.39 -3.04
N GLU A 44 6.21 -6.17 -2.27
CA GLU A 44 4.77 -5.94 -2.11
C GLU A 44 4.51 -4.57 -1.44
N LEU A 45 5.25 -4.24 -0.38
CA LEU A 45 5.18 -2.95 0.29
C LEU A 45 5.47 -1.78 -0.66
N GLN A 46 6.54 -1.86 -1.45
CA GLN A 46 6.88 -0.84 -2.46
C GLN A 46 5.75 -0.67 -3.49
N SER A 47 5.14 -1.77 -3.92
CA SER A 47 4.02 -1.74 -4.88
C SER A 47 2.79 -1.02 -4.30
N TYR A 48 2.49 -1.22 -3.01
CA TYR A 48 1.41 -0.50 -2.34
C TYR A 48 1.73 0.99 -2.11
N GLN A 49 2.99 1.32 -1.82
CA GLN A 49 3.44 2.71 -1.69
C GLN A 49 3.34 3.46 -3.03
N GLU A 50 3.68 2.81 -4.14
CA GLU A 50 3.46 3.34 -5.49
C GLU A 50 1.96 3.59 -5.72
N LEU A 51 1.12 2.60 -5.40
CA LEU A 51 -0.33 2.69 -5.65
C LEU A 51 -1.00 3.82 -4.85
N ILE A 52 -0.62 4.03 -3.58
CA ILE A 52 -1.16 5.13 -2.77
C ILE A 52 -0.70 6.49 -3.29
N TYR A 53 0.54 6.58 -3.78
CA TYR A 53 1.06 7.79 -4.41
C TYR A 53 0.31 8.12 -5.70
N GLN A 54 0.08 7.13 -6.57
CA GLN A 54 -0.71 7.31 -7.79
C GLN A 54 -2.17 7.69 -7.47
N ASN A 55 -2.78 7.10 -6.43
CA ASN A 55 -4.12 7.49 -5.98
C ASN A 55 -4.17 8.95 -5.54
N HIS A 56 -3.16 9.41 -4.77
CA HIS A 56 -3.04 10.80 -4.37
C HIS A 56 -2.89 11.74 -5.56
N LEU A 57 -2.00 11.42 -6.52
CA LEU A 57 -1.83 12.21 -7.75
C LEU A 57 -3.14 12.31 -8.54
N ASN A 58 -3.85 11.20 -8.72
CA ASN A 58 -5.12 11.16 -9.44
C ASN A 58 -6.18 12.05 -8.79
N ARG A 59 -6.27 12.06 -7.46
CA ARG A 59 -7.20 12.93 -6.72
C ARG A 59 -6.81 14.41 -6.85
N THR A 60 -5.53 14.74 -6.71
CA THR A 60 -5.05 16.13 -6.83
C THR A 60 -5.22 16.69 -8.25
N MET A 61 -4.99 15.87 -9.28
CA MET A 61 -5.18 16.27 -10.68
C MET A 61 -6.64 16.41 -11.07
N LYS A 62 -7.57 15.64 -10.49
CA LYS A 62 -9.02 15.80 -10.72
C LYS A 62 -9.62 17.04 -10.08
N VAL A 63 -8.99 17.55 -9.03
CA VAL A 63 -9.43 18.73 -8.28
C VAL A 63 -8.89 20.04 -8.91
N ARG A 64 -7.91 19.94 -9.82
CA ARG A 64 -7.42 21.05 -10.65
C ARG A 64 -8.19 21.13 -11.97
#